data_AF-A0A662X2P4-F1
#
_entry.id   AF-A0A662X2P4-F1
#
_cell.length_a   1.000
_cell.length_b   1.000
_cell.length_c   1.000
_cell.angle_alpha   90.00
_cell.angle_beta   90.00
_cell.angle_gamma   90.00
#
_symmetry.space_group_name_H-M   'P 1'
#
loop_
_entity.id
_entity.type
_entity.pdbx_description
1 polymer ?
#
loop_
_entity_poly.entity_id
_entity_poly.type
_entity_poly.pdbx_seq_one_letter_code
_entity_poly.pdbx_strand_id
1 'polypeptide(L)'
;MAPNRHVTALSVLLAAVLSNDLTTAQTLFKASDGTGMHVFYRTGWPTPYIHYSTGSDWTTVPGYAMTASNDSTNFPPDLGWFRYDLSASVTSLEFVFNNGDGTWDDNGDANYKVSTAGTWELTSTVSTPPSSSASASSSSDTPAATTATPTVSGDCYTYDDLDLCSSDTTITVPDTDDQRKWQTPTRNASDWLSDYQDYR
;
A
#
# COMPACT_ATOMS: atom_id res chain seq x y z
N MET A 1 -70.11 6.43 7.44
CA MET A 1 -69.49 5.14 7.83
C MET A 1 -68.83 4.54 6.60
N ALA A 2 -67.54 4.84 6.41
CA ALA A 2 -66.51 4.15 5.60
C ALA A 2 -65.34 5.15 5.43
N PRO A 3 -64.06 4.72 5.49
CA PRO A 3 -62.98 5.54 6.02
C PRO A 3 -62.01 6.09 4.96
N ASN A 4 -61.51 7.30 5.22
CA ASN A 4 -60.38 7.92 4.52
C ASN A 4 -59.10 7.08 4.75
N ARG A 5 -58.57 6.49 3.68
CA ARG A 5 -57.23 5.91 3.67
C ARG A 5 -56.22 7.01 3.34
N HIS A 6 -55.66 7.64 4.38
CA HIS A 6 -54.45 8.44 4.20
C HIS A 6 -53.25 7.51 4.18
N VAL A 7 -52.62 7.43 3.01
CA VAL A 7 -51.33 6.81 2.78
C VAL A 7 -50.28 7.72 3.43
N THR A 8 -49.73 7.30 4.57
CA THR A 8 -48.59 7.97 5.19
C THR A 8 -47.33 7.58 4.41
N ALA A 9 -46.88 8.46 3.51
CA ALA A 9 -45.57 8.32 2.89
C ALA A 9 -44.49 8.63 3.94
N LEU A 10 -43.65 7.63 4.22
CA LEU A 10 -42.52 7.72 5.12
C LEU A 10 -41.40 8.50 4.40
N SER A 11 -41.29 9.79 4.69
CA SER A 11 -40.19 10.63 4.19
C SER A 11 -38.90 10.26 4.92
N VAL A 12 -38.02 9.51 4.25
CA VAL A 12 -36.61 9.38 4.67
C VAL A 12 -35.91 10.68 4.26
N LEU A 13 -35.72 11.59 5.22
CA LEU A 13 -34.84 12.73 5.04
C LEU A 13 -33.40 12.20 5.04
N LEU A 14 -32.80 12.10 3.86
CA LEU A 14 -31.35 11.95 3.73
C LEU A 14 -30.73 13.30 4.08
N ALA A 15 -30.28 13.46 5.32
CA ALA A 15 -29.47 14.61 5.70
C ALA A 15 -28.11 14.48 5.02
N ALA A 16 -27.91 15.23 3.93
CA ALA A 16 -26.56 15.54 3.46
C ALA A 16 -25.91 16.41 4.53
N VAL A 17 -25.07 15.80 5.37
CA VAL A 17 -24.19 16.54 6.28
C VAL A 17 -23.18 17.25 5.39
N LEU A 18 -23.28 18.58 5.33
CA LEU A 18 -22.17 19.43 4.89
C LEU A 18 -21.08 19.26 5.94
N SER A 19 -20.09 18.42 5.66
CA SER A 19 -18.93 18.21 6.52
C SER A 19 -18.13 19.51 6.56
N ASN A 20 -18.28 20.25 7.65
CA ASN A 20 -17.25 21.17 8.08
C ASN A 20 -16.09 20.26 8.52
N ASP A 21 -15.01 20.20 7.75
CA ASP A 21 -13.79 19.44 8.09
C ASP A 21 -13.11 20.08 9.32
N LEU A 22 -13.69 19.87 10.50
CA LEU A 22 -12.90 19.75 11.71
C LEU A 22 -12.09 18.48 11.50
N THR A 23 -10.81 18.65 11.14
CA THR A 23 -9.84 17.57 11.01
C THR A 23 -9.73 16.86 12.35
N THR A 24 -10.60 15.87 12.56
CA THR A 24 -10.47 14.99 13.71
C THR A 24 -9.27 14.12 13.39
N ALA A 25 -8.30 14.07 14.30
CA ALA A 25 -7.03 13.35 14.09
C ALA A 25 -7.25 11.84 13.86
N GLN A 26 -8.45 11.34 14.16
CA GLN A 26 -8.91 9.96 14.01
C GLN A 26 -10.40 9.92 13.67
N THR A 27 -10.80 9.03 12.79
CA THR A 27 -12.20 8.88 12.36
C THR A 27 -12.69 7.47 12.62
N LEU A 28 -13.92 7.32 13.11
CA LEU A 28 -14.57 6.02 13.20
C LEU A 28 -15.12 5.64 11.82
N PHE A 29 -14.40 4.79 11.10
CA PHE A 29 -14.79 4.29 9.78
C PHE A 29 -15.97 3.32 9.85
N LYS A 30 -15.96 2.42 10.85
CA LYS A 30 -17.00 1.42 11.05
C LYS A 30 -17.24 1.20 12.54
N ALA A 31 -18.50 1.19 12.97
CA ALA A 31 -18.88 0.80 14.33
C ALA A 31 -18.46 -0.64 14.63
N SER A 32 -18.32 -0.98 15.92
CA SER A 32 -17.98 -2.33 16.37
C SER A 32 -18.91 -3.39 15.78
N ASP A 33 -18.31 -4.43 15.21
CA ASP A 33 -18.98 -5.67 14.82
C ASP A 33 -18.76 -6.80 15.84
N GLY A 34 -18.25 -6.47 17.02
CA GLY A 34 -17.95 -7.41 18.10
C GLY A 34 -16.63 -8.17 17.93
N THR A 35 -15.86 -7.93 16.86
CA THR A 35 -14.60 -8.66 16.63
C THR A 35 -13.39 -8.00 17.29
N GLY A 36 -13.44 -6.70 17.55
CA GLY A 36 -12.31 -6.00 18.14
C GLY A 36 -12.31 -4.50 17.93
N MET A 37 -11.14 -3.93 18.17
CA MET A 37 -10.80 -2.59 17.74
C MET A 37 -9.68 -2.67 16.72
N HIS A 38 -9.92 -2.10 15.55
CA HIS A 38 -9.04 -2.20 14.38
C HIS A 38 -8.55 -0.80 14.04
N VAL A 39 -7.24 -0.58 14.17
CA VAL A 39 -6.61 0.71 13.91
C VAL A 39 -5.94 0.66 12.55
N PHE A 40 -6.42 1.47 11.61
CA PHE A 40 -5.81 1.70 10.32
C PHE A 40 -5.06 3.02 10.31
N TYR A 41 -3.79 2.98 9.94
CA TYR A 41 -2.91 4.14 9.93
C TYR A 41 -2.27 4.30 8.56
N ARG A 42 -2.45 5.47 7.95
CA ARG A 42 -1.87 5.83 6.67
C ARG A 42 -0.61 6.66 6.87
N THR A 43 0.53 6.19 6.38
CA THR A 43 1.83 6.85 6.57
C THR A 43 2.78 6.59 5.40
N GLY A 44 3.83 7.41 5.28
CA GLY A 44 4.96 7.17 4.38
C GLY A 44 6.04 6.27 4.99
N TRP A 45 5.91 5.85 6.25
CA TRP A 45 6.89 4.97 6.88
C TRP A 45 6.80 3.53 6.36
N PRO A 46 7.93 2.85 6.12
CA PRO A 46 7.92 1.47 5.61
C PRO A 46 7.46 0.45 6.66
N THR A 47 7.69 0.73 7.95
CA THR A 47 7.26 -0.13 9.06
C THR A 47 6.87 0.75 10.25
N PRO A 48 5.62 1.25 10.30
CA PRO A 48 5.13 1.99 11.44
C PRO A 48 4.89 1.06 12.64
N TYR A 49 5.08 1.62 13.83
CA TYR A 49 4.78 0.97 15.11
C TYR A 49 3.66 1.72 15.81
N ILE A 50 2.83 0.98 16.54
CA ILE A 50 1.85 1.53 17.47
C ILE A 50 2.33 1.31 18.90
N HIS A 51 2.46 2.40 19.65
CA HIS A 51 2.73 2.39 21.08
C HIS A 51 1.45 2.84 21.78
N TYR A 52 0.92 2.02 22.69
CA TYR A 52 -0.40 2.27 23.27
C TYR A 52 -0.50 1.93 24.76
N SER A 53 -1.57 2.42 25.39
CA SER A 53 -2.09 2.03 26.70
C SER A 53 -3.59 1.77 26.61
N THR A 54 -4.07 0.73 27.29
CA THR A 54 -5.51 0.42 27.45
C THR A 54 -6.06 0.90 28.80
N GLY A 55 -5.46 1.96 29.37
CA GLY A 55 -5.84 2.52 30.69
C GLY A 55 -5.02 1.98 31.87
N SER A 56 -3.88 1.35 31.61
CA SER A 56 -2.92 0.91 32.62
C SER A 56 -1.52 1.35 32.18
N ASP A 57 -0.60 0.40 31.97
CA ASP A 57 0.74 0.70 31.47
C ASP A 57 0.76 0.87 29.95
N TRP A 58 1.72 1.68 29.50
CA TRP A 58 2.08 1.76 28.09
C TRP A 58 2.91 0.54 27.68
N THR A 59 2.73 0.10 26.44
CA THR A 59 3.61 -0.90 25.79
C THR A 59 5.09 -0.50 25.86
N THR A 60 6.04 -1.44 25.82
CA THR A 60 7.47 -1.06 25.76
C THR A 60 7.80 -0.43 24.42
N VAL A 61 8.49 0.73 24.41
CA VAL A 61 8.95 1.42 23.19
C VAL A 61 9.80 0.46 22.32
N PRO A 62 9.59 0.39 20.99
CA PRO A 62 8.75 1.27 20.15
C PRO A 62 7.25 0.90 20.12
N GLY A 63 6.81 -0.07 20.91
CA GLY A 63 5.49 -0.67 20.79
C GLY A 63 5.52 -1.84 19.81
N TYR A 64 4.41 -2.05 19.10
CA TYR A 64 4.25 -3.18 18.18
C TYR A 64 4.25 -2.73 16.74
N ALA A 65 4.94 -3.48 15.88
CA ALA A 65 4.92 -3.23 14.44
C ALA A 65 3.51 -3.43 13.88
N MET A 66 3.06 -2.48 13.05
CA MET A 66 1.81 -2.62 12.32
C MET A 66 2.04 -3.43 11.05
N THR A 67 1.02 -4.15 10.61
CA THR A 67 1.09 -4.97 9.38
C THR A 67 0.53 -4.17 8.21
N ALA A 68 1.04 -4.35 7.00
CA ALA A 68 0.39 -3.78 5.81
C ALA A 68 -1.08 -4.20 5.75
N SER A 69 -1.96 -3.27 5.38
CA SER A 69 -3.39 -3.53 5.28
C SER A 69 -3.68 -4.64 4.25
N ASN A 70 -4.64 -5.50 4.58
CA ASN A 70 -5.18 -6.52 3.67
C ASN A 70 -6.55 -6.12 3.07
N ASP A 71 -7.05 -4.92 3.36
CA ASP A 71 -8.26 -4.37 2.75
C ASP A 71 -7.86 -3.46 1.58
N SER A 72 -7.76 -4.04 0.39
CA SER A 72 -7.41 -3.29 -0.83
C SER A 72 -8.48 -2.30 -1.29
N THR A 73 -9.69 -2.35 -0.72
CA THR A 73 -10.83 -1.54 -1.17
C THR A 73 -10.89 -0.23 -0.41
N ASN A 74 -10.84 -0.29 0.92
CA ASN A 74 -10.97 0.90 1.77
C ASN A 74 -9.61 1.40 2.26
N PHE A 75 -8.65 0.50 2.48
CA PHE A 75 -7.35 0.79 3.07
C PHE A 75 -6.21 0.18 2.25
N PRO A 76 -6.03 0.57 0.97
CA PRO A 76 -5.08 -0.09 0.07
C PRO A 76 -3.63 0.02 0.57
N PRO A 77 -2.90 -1.11 0.73
CA PRO A 77 -1.54 -1.09 1.28
C PRO A 77 -0.57 -0.27 0.43
N ASP A 78 -0.74 -0.23 -0.89
CA ASP A 78 0.08 0.57 -1.81
C ASP A 78 -0.08 2.09 -1.61
N LEU A 79 -1.13 2.52 -0.91
CA LEU A 79 -1.32 3.91 -0.47
C LEU A 79 -0.84 4.14 0.97
N GLY A 80 -0.02 3.24 1.51
CA GLY A 80 0.65 3.37 2.80
C GLY A 80 -0.24 3.05 3.99
N TRP A 81 -1.28 2.23 3.79
CA TRP A 81 -2.18 1.82 4.86
C TRP A 81 -1.65 0.59 5.61
N PHE A 82 -1.57 0.71 6.93
CA PHE A 82 -1.20 -0.35 7.86
C PHE A 82 -2.33 -0.59 8.86
N ARG A 83 -2.41 -1.81 9.40
CA ARG A 83 -3.40 -2.24 10.39
C ARG A 83 -2.75 -2.77 11.66
N TYR A 84 -3.41 -2.52 12.78
CA TYR A 84 -3.18 -3.21 14.04
C TYR A 84 -4.52 -3.59 14.69
N ASP A 85 -4.61 -4.82 15.16
CA ASP A 85 -5.84 -5.41 15.69
C ASP A 85 -5.74 -5.65 17.19
N LEU A 86 -6.74 -5.18 17.92
CA LEU A 86 -6.90 -5.39 19.35
C LEU A 86 -8.16 -6.23 19.59
N SER A 87 -8.12 -7.09 20.62
CA SER A 87 -9.22 -7.97 20.96
C SER A 87 -10.50 -7.21 21.34
N ALA A 88 -11.65 -7.87 21.23
CA ALA A 88 -12.96 -7.32 21.60
C ALA A 88 -13.09 -6.87 23.07
N SER A 89 -12.16 -7.27 23.95
CA SER A 89 -12.12 -6.81 25.34
C SER A 89 -11.60 -5.37 25.49
N VAL A 90 -10.94 -4.82 24.47
CA VAL A 90 -10.42 -3.44 24.49
C VAL A 90 -11.56 -2.49 24.18
N THR A 91 -11.92 -1.66 25.16
CA THR A 91 -13.02 -0.69 25.05
C THR A 91 -12.53 0.75 24.93
N SER A 92 -11.29 1.02 25.33
CA SER A 92 -10.62 2.30 25.12
C SER A 92 -9.14 2.09 24.82
N LEU A 93 -8.54 3.05 24.12
CA LEU A 93 -7.12 3.04 23.78
C LEU A 93 -6.61 4.48 23.71
N GLU A 94 -5.49 4.71 24.37
CA GLU A 94 -4.63 5.87 24.14
C GLU A 94 -3.37 5.39 23.43
N PHE A 95 -2.98 6.03 22.33
CA PHE A 95 -1.91 5.53 21.47
C PHE A 95 -1.23 6.63 20.68
N VAL A 96 -0.05 6.31 20.18
CA VAL A 96 0.78 7.11 19.28
C VAL A 96 1.46 6.20 18.27
N PHE A 97 1.92 6.76 17.16
CA PHE A 97 2.70 6.02 16.17
C PHE A 97 4.16 6.44 16.15
N ASN A 98 5.04 5.57 15.68
CA ASN A 98 6.44 5.93 15.42
C ASN A 98 7.03 5.11 14.27
N ASN A 99 8.16 5.56 13.76
CA ASN A 99 8.90 4.88 12.69
C ASN A 99 9.90 3.82 13.20
N GLY A 100 9.98 3.56 14.51
CA GLY A 100 11.00 2.70 15.12
C GLY A 100 12.37 3.37 15.35
N ASP A 101 12.60 4.54 14.75
CA ASP A 101 13.89 5.25 14.72
C ASP A 101 13.79 6.66 15.36
N GLY A 102 12.90 6.83 16.33
CA GLY A 102 12.81 8.04 17.16
C GLY A 102 11.93 9.18 16.60
N THR A 103 11.28 9.00 15.45
CA THR A 103 10.24 9.92 14.97
C THR A 103 8.87 9.44 15.43
N TRP A 104 8.09 10.34 16.04
CA TRP A 104 6.77 10.05 16.61
C TRP A 104 5.68 10.87 15.94
N ASP A 105 4.51 10.25 15.78
CA ASP A 105 3.24 10.91 15.47
C ASP A 105 2.37 10.79 16.73
N ASP A 106 2.45 11.82 17.57
CA ASP A 106 1.82 11.89 18.88
C ASP A 106 0.65 12.91 18.92
N ASN A 107 0.12 13.25 17.73
CA ASN A 107 -0.95 14.23 17.57
C ASN A 107 -0.59 15.61 18.18
N GLY A 108 0.69 16.01 18.10
CA GLY A 108 1.16 17.27 18.66
C GLY A 108 1.09 17.26 20.19
N ASP A 109 1.71 16.25 20.81
CA ASP A 109 1.72 15.98 22.26
C ASP A 109 0.35 15.63 22.88
N ALA A 110 -0.72 15.50 22.09
CA ALA A 110 -2.07 15.22 22.59
C ALA A 110 -2.41 13.72 22.73
N ASN A 111 -1.64 12.85 22.06
CA ASN A 111 -1.93 11.45 21.77
C ASN A 111 -3.25 11.26 20.99
N TYR A 112 -3.44 10.05 20.47
CA TYR A 112 -4.72 9.60 19.92
C TYR A 112 -5.51 8.84 20.99
N LYS A 113 -6.82 9.10 21.08
CA LYS A 113 -7.70 8.54 22.12
C LYS A 113 -9.04 8.06 21.59
N VAL A 114 -9.29 6.75 21.64
CA VAL A 114 -10.57 6.16 21.25
C VAL A 114 -11.24 5.51 22.45
N SER A 115 -12.55 5.65 22.56
CA SER A 115 -13.35 5.19 23.71
C SER A 115 -14.42 4.17 23.35
N THR A 116 -14.39 3.67 22.11
CA THR A 116 -15.30 2.64 21.61
C THR A 116 -14.57 1.70 20.67
N ALA A 117 -14.90 0.41 20.74
CA ALA A 117 -14.49 -0.58 19.76
C ALA A 117 -15.05 -0.24 18.36
N GLY A 118 -14.40 -0.76 17.32
CA GLY A 118 -14.71 -0.45 15.92
C GLY A 118 -13.47 -0.33 15.05
N THR A 119 -13.67 0.05 13.80
CA THR A 119 -12.61 0.34 12.83
C THR A 119 -12.34 1.83 12.83
N TRP A 120 -11.11 2.20 13.19
CA TRP A 120 -10.64 3.57 13.25
C TRP A 120 -9.62 3.81 12.15
N GLU A 121 -9.75 4.95 11.47
CA GLU A 121 -8.81 5.37 10.44
C GLU A 121 -8.09 6.66 10.85
N LEU A 122 -6.79 6.70 10.59
CA LEU A 122 -5.91 7.81 10.91
C LEU A 122 -4.95 8.02 9.75
N THR A 123 -4.65 9.28 9.44
CA THR A 123 -3.61 9.64 8.46
C THR A 123 -2.54 10.43 9.18
N SER A 124 -1.29 10.07 8.93
CA SER A 124 -0.14 10.74 9.55
C SER A 124 -0.11 12.21 9.17
N THR A 125 0.24 13.05 10.15
CA THR A 125 0.51 14.48 9.93
C THR A 125 2.01 14.79 9.85
N VAL A 126 2.85 13.85 10.27
CA VAL A 126 4.31 13.97 10.36
C VAL A 126 5.04 13.23 9.24
N SER A 127 4.33 12.44 8.44
CA SER A 127 4.84 11.67 7.32
C SER A 127 3.90 11.79 6.13
N THR A 128 4.45 11.91 4.92
CA THR A 128 3.65 12.00 3.69
C THR A 128 3.40 10.59 3.13
N PRO A 129 2.16 10.07 3.15
CA PRO A 129 1.87 8.77 2.59
C PRO A 129 2.03 8.76 1.06
N PRO A 130 2.26 7.58 0.46
CA PRO A 130 2.24 7.46 -1.00
C PRO A 130 0.87 7.89 -1.53
N SER A 131 0.92 8.72 -2.58
CA SER A 131 -0.27 9.21 -3.27
C SER A 131 -0.67 8.22 -4.36
N SER A 132 -1.98 8.12 -4.61
CA SER A 132 -2.51 7.44 -5.78
C SER A 132 -2.23 8.29 -7.02
N SER A 133 -0.98 8.35 -7.45
CA SER A 133 -0.69 8.85 -8.80
C SER A 133 -1.16 7.78 -9.77
N ALA A 134 -2.21 8.08 -10.56
CA ALA A 134 -2.53 7.28 -11.73
C ALA A 134 -1.31 7.34 -12.66
N SER A 135 -0.47 6.31 -12.65
CA SER A 135 0.75 6.19 -13.46
C SER A 135 1.69 7.40 -13.38
N ALA A 136 2.65 7.34 -12.47
CA ALA A 136 4.00 7.82 -12.78
C ALA A 136 5.00 6.93 -12.05
N SER A 137 5.62 6.03 -12.80
CA SER A 137 6.95 5.52 -12.47
C SER A 137 7.83 6.68 -12.02
N SER A 138 8.39 6.55 -10.83
CA SER A 138 9.60 7.28 -10.44
C SER A 138 10.60 6.31 -9.83
N SER A 139 11.00 5.30 -10.60
CA SER A 139 12.42 4.95 -10.64
C SER A 139 13.10 6.04 -11.47
N SER A 140 13.72 7.00 -10.80
CA SER A 140 14.72 7.86 -11.43
C SER A 140 16.00 7.04 -11.58
N ASP A 141 15.99 6.11 -12.52
CA ASP A 141 17.15 5.88 -13.35
C ASP A 141 16.73 6.29 -14.75
N THR A 142 17.38 7.33 -15.26
CA THR A 142 17.42 7.56 -16.69
C THR A 142 18.49 6.60 -17.22
N PRO A 143 18.17 5.44 -17.82
CA PRO A 143 19.06 4.96 -18.84
C PRO A 143 18.89 5.96 -19.98
N ALA A 144 19.94 6.72 -20.23
CA ALA A 144 20.10 7.32 -21.54
C ALA A 144 19.81 6.20 -22.56
N ALA A 145 18.90 6.42 -23.50
CA ALA A 145 18.75 5.52 -24.62
C ALA A 145 20.06 5.56 -25.41
N THR A 146 21.03 4.75 -25.01
CA THR A 146 22.15 4.39 -25.85
C THR A 146 21.57 3.44 -26.87
N THR A 147 21.35 3.94 -28.07
CA THR A 147 21.16 3.11 -29.25
C THR A 147 22.25 2.04 -29.26
N ALA A 148 21.87 0.80 -28.94
CA ALA A 148 22.77 -0.34 -28.99
C ALA A 148 23.31 -0.44 -30.42
N THR A 149 24.62 -0.22 -30.54
CA THR A 149 25.31 -0.42 -31.81
C THR A 149 25.96 -1.79 -31.74
N PRO A 150 25.65 -2.72 -32.65
CA PRO A 150 26.37 -3.99 -32.70
C PRO A 150 27.85 -3.69 -32.95
N THR A 151 28.72 -4.08 -32.02
CA THR A 151 30.17 -4.02 -32.24
C THR A 151 30.62 -5.39 -32.68
N VAL A 152 31.08 -5.47 -33.92
CA VAL A 152 31.61 -6.71 -34.51
C VAL A 152 33.03 -6.93 -34.00
N SER A 153 33.26 -8.07 -33.35
CA SER A 153 34.60 -8.58 -33.05
C SER A 153 34.71 -10.00 -33.61
N GLY A 154 35.16 -10.10 -34.87
CA GLY A 154 35.15 -11.36 -35.63
C GLY A 154 33.74 -11.75 -36.11
N ASP A 155 33.50 -13.05 -36.33
CA ASP A 155 32.23 -13.60 -36.82
C ASP A 155 31.20 -13.89 -35.67
N CYS A 156 31.41 -13.30 -34.48
CA CYS A 156 30.59 -13.48 -33.27
C CYS A 156 29.83 -12.19 -32.91
N TYR A 157 28.56 -12.30 -32.52
CA TYR A 157 27.76 -11.20 -31.96
C TYR A 157 27.61 -11.39 -30.44
N THR A 158 27.90 -10.35 -29.65
CA THR A 158 27.59 -10.29 -28.21
C THR A 158 26.52 -9.24 -27.95
N TYR A 159 25.64 -9.49 -26.98
CA TYR A 159 24.62 -8.55 -26.51
C TYR A 159 24.91 -8.20 -25.05
N ASP A 160 25.05 -6.90 -24.73
CA ASP A 160 25.29 -6.36 -23.38
C ASP A 160 26.45 -7.00 -22.58
N ASP A 161 27.51 -7.48 -23.25
CA ASP A 161 28.70 -8.07 -22.63
C ASP A 161 28.45 -9.31 -21.73
N LEU A 162 27.27 -9.94 -21.83
CA LEU A 162 26.90 -11.10 -21.01
C LEU A 162 27.31 -12.46 -21.60
N ASP A 163 27.75 -12.50 -22.86
CA ASP A 163 28.18 -13.72 -23.55
C ASP A 163 29.72 -13.73 -23.73
N LEU A 164 30.35 -14.89 -23.45
CA LEU A 164 31.78 -15.11 -23.69
C LEU A 164 32.00 -15.81 -25.04
N CYS A 165 32.64 -15.15 -26.01
CA CYS A 165 33.06 -15.79 -27.27
C CYS A 165 34.39 -16.57 -27.05
N SER A 166 34.45 -17.82 -27.51
CA SER A 166 35.70 -18.54 -27.71
C SER A 166 35.71 -19.18 -29.10
N SER A 167 36.62 -18.74 -29.96
CA SER A 167 36.92 -19.38 -31.26
C SER A 167 35.66 -19.75 -32.08
N ASP A 168 34.89 -18.74 -32.49
CA ASP A 168 33.74 -18.84 -33.41
C ASP A 168 32.51 -19.64 -32.94
N THR A 169 32.44 -20.01 -31.66
CA THR A 169 31.25 -20.66 -31.11
C THR A 169 30.65 -19.83 -30.00
N THR A 170 29.37 -19.46 -30.14
CA THR A 170 28.57 -18.90 -29.06
C THR A 170 28.23 -20.02 -28.07
N ILE A 171 28.66 -19.89 -26.82
CA ILE A 171 28.18 -20.76 -25.75
C ILE A 171 26.86 -20.16 -25.28
N THR A 172 25.74 -20.72 -25.75
CA THR A 172 24.42 -20.35 -25.22
C THR A 172 24.32 -20.83 -23.78
N VAL A 173 24.29 -19.88 -22.84
CA VAL A 173 23.83 -20.16 -21.47
C VAL A 173 22.34 -20.57 -21.58
N PRO A 174 21.92 -21.69 -20.99
CA PRO A 174 20.54 -22.18 -21.14
C PRO A 174 19.53 -21.19 -20.55
N ASP A 175 18.35 -21.08 -21.17
CA ASP A 175 17.23 -20.19 -20.79
C ASP A 175 16.65 -20.41 -19.38
N THR A 176 17.22 -21.34 -18.61
CA THR A 176 16.89 -21.60 -17.21
C THR A 176 17.53 -20.62 -16.23
N ASP A 177 18.40 -19.71 -16.70
CA ASP A 177 18.95 -18.63 -15.88
C ASP A 177 17.92 -17.47 -15.77
N ASP A 178 17.56 -17.10 -14.53
CA ASP A 178 16.52 -16.12 -14.20
C ASP A 178 16.77 -14.72 -14.82
N GLN A 179 17.96 -14.47 -15.37
CA GLN A 179 18.30 -13.23 -16.06
C GLN A 179 17.63 -13.07 -17.44
N ARG A 180 17.19 -14.15 -18.11
CA ARG A 180 16.54 -14.06 -19.44
C ARG A 180 15.01 -14.16 -19.42
N LYS A 181 14.40 -14.56 -18.30
CA LYS A 181 12.95 -14.85 -18.19
C LYS A 181 12.02 -13.68 -18.54
N TRP A 182 12.52 -12.44 -18.51
CA TRP A 182 11.73 -11.23 -18.68
C TRP A 182 11.98 -10.45 -19.98
N GLN A 183 12.75 -10.99 -20.91
CA GLN A 183 12.99 -10.33 -22.20
C GLN A 183 12.11 -10.93 -23.29
N THR A 184 11.17 -10.14 -23.82
CA THR A 184 10.44 -10.51 -25.03
C THR A 184 11.33 -10.23 -26.26
N PRO A 185 11.49 -11.19 -27.18
CA PRO A 185 12.23 -10.95 -28.41
C PRO A 185 11.60 -9.81 -29.23
N THR A 186 12.41 -9.05 -29.95
CA THR A 186 11.89 -8.05 -30.90
C THR A 186 11.10 -8.75 -32.01
N ARG A 187 9.98 -8.13 -32.43
CA ARG A 187 8.91 -8.68 -33.30
C ARG A 187 9.37 -9.17 -34.70
N ASN A 188 10.65 -9.07 -35.02
CA ASN A 188 11.20 -9.35 -36.35
C ASN A 188 12.24 -10.49 -36.36
N ALA A 189 12.36 -11.28 -35.28
CA ALA A 189 13.15 -12.50 -35.27
C ALA A 189 12.40 -13.65 -35.96
N SER A 190 13.14 -14.53 -36.65
CA SER A 190 12.60 -15.70 -37.37
C SER A 190 11.88 -16.72 -36.50
N ASP A 191 12.10 -16.66 -35.17
CA ASP A 191 11.54 -17.61 -34.19
C ASP A 191 10.35 -17.03 -33.41
N TRP A 192 9.70 -15.98 -33.96
CA TRP A 192 8.52 -15.37 -33.35
C TRP A 192 7.33 -16.35 -33.36
N LEU A 193 6.93 -16.83 -32.18
CA LEU A 193 5.74 -17.65 -31.96
C LEU A 193 4.60 -16.80 -31.41
N SER A 194 3.42 -16.92 -32.02
CA SER A 194 2.22 -16.13 -31.70
C SER A 194 1.60 -16.40 -30.32
N ASP A 195 2.01 -17.48 -29.64
CA ASP A 195 1.52 -17.84 -28.30
C ASP A 195 2.13 -16.99 -27.16
N TYR A 196 3.05 -16.08 -27.46
CA TYR A 196 3.63 -15.13 -26.48
C TYR A 196 2.74 -13.91 -26.19
N GLN A 197 1.44 -14.01 -26.46
CA GLN A 197 0.52 -12.94 -26.13
C GLN A 197 -0.12 -13.21 -24.77
N ASP A 198 -0.19 -12.12 -24.01
CA ASP A 198 -1.18 -11.87 -22.98
C ASP A 198 -0.85 -12.35 -21.56
N TYR A 199 -0.03 -11.55 -20.87
CA TYR A 199 -0.27 -11.27 -19.45
C TYR A 199 -0.01 -9.78 -19.20
N ARG A 200 -1.00 -8.95 -19.52
CA ARG A 200 -1.20 -7.68 -18.82
C ARG A 200 -2.27 -7.86 -17.76
#